data_AF-A0A8T7LFQ1-F1
#
_entry.id   AF-A0A8T7LFQ1-F1
#
_cell.length_a   1.000
_cell.length_b   1.000
_cell.length_c   1.000
_cell.angle_alpha   90.00
_cell.angle_beta   90.00
_cell.angle_gamma   90.00
#
_symmetry.space_group_name_H-M   'P 1'
#
loop_
_entity.id
_entity.type
_entity.pdbx_description
1 polymer ?
#
loop_
_entity_poly.entity_id
_entity_poly.type
_entity_poly.pdbx_seq_one_letter_code
_entity_poly.pdbx_strand_id
1 'polypeptide(L)'
;MGLLTGKCSAETTFGADDVCRSWNLHEGDRAVMLNAWRRRGVLTTGGRTLAQGALGWLWARSGAPIPITGFKTVAQVEENAGALQFGPLMTEQMRQIEAITRT
;
A
#
# COMPACT_ATOMS: atom_id res chain seq x y z
N MET A 1 12.51 13.28 -4.74
CA MET A 1 11.82 12.00 -5.03
C MET A 1 12.22 10.92 -4.01
N GLY A 2 11.55 10.85 -2.86
CA GLY A 2 11.87 9.90 -1.77
C GLY A 2 10.67 9.41 -0.95
N LEU A 3 9.45 9.73 -1.38
CA LEU A 3 8.22 9.43 -0.62
C LEU A 3 8.08 7.94 -0.29
N LEU A 4 8.35 7.12 -1.29
CA LEU A 4 8.24 5.66 -1.23
C LEU A 4 9.60 5.01 -0.91
N THR A 5 10.46 5.66 -0.14
CA THR A 5 11.71 5.03 0.36
C THR A 5 11.70 4.84 1.87
N GLY A 6 10.66 5.32 2.56
CA GLY A 6 10.54 5.27 4.02
C GLY A 6 11.32 6.36 4.74
N LYS A 7 11.83 7.36 4.00
CA LYS A 7 12.56 8.51 4.55
C LYS A 7 11.64 9.67 4.95
N CYS A 8 10.38 9.62 4.53
CA CYS A 8 9.39 10.66 4.81
C CYS A 8 8.35 10.13 5.80
N SER A 9 7.94 10.98 6.73
CA SER A 9 6.78 10.88 7.62
C SER A 9 5.81 12.01 7.31
N ALA A 10 4.66 12.06 8.00
CA ALA A 10 3.69 13.12 7.78
C ALA A 10 4.27 14.49 8.15
N GLU A 11 5.14 14.53 9.16
CA GLU A 11 5.80 15.71 9.71
C GLU A 11 7.07 16.12 8.94
N THR A 12 7.44 15.37 7.90
CA THR A 12 8.64 15.69 7.12
C THR A 12 8.45 16.99 6.37
N THR A 13 9.30 17.96 6.68
CA THR A 13 9.41 19.22 5.95
C THR A 13 10.62 19.19 5.03
N PHE A 14 10.56 19.94 3.94
CA PHE A 14 11.62 20.02 2.95
C PHE A 14 12.24 21.41 2.94
N GLY A 15 13.54 21.49 2.65
CA GLY A 15 14.28 22.75 2.58
C GLY A 15 13.79 23.67 1.47
N ALA A 16 14.17 24.95 1.54
CA ALA A 16 13.71 25.98 0.61
C ALA A 16 14.03 25.69 -0.87
N ASP A 17 15.14 24.99 -1.13
CA ASP A 17 15.65 24.65 -2.46
C ASP A 17 15.27 23.22 -2.93
N ASP A 18 14.45 22.50 -2.14
CA ASP A 18 14.04 21.13 -2.47
C ASP A 18 12.85 21.10 -3.43
N VAL A 19 12.93 20.27 -4.46
CA VAL A 19 11.84 20.05 -5.44
C VAL A 19 10.57 19.46 -4.81
N CYS A 20 10.69 18.83 -3.65
CA CYS A 20 9.59 18.28 -2.86
C CYS A 20 8.96 19.30 -1.89
N ARG A 21 9.43 20.56 -1.85
CA ARG A 21 8.93 21.61 -0.96
C ARG A 21 7.42 21.81 -0.97
N SER A 22 6.79 21.66 -2.13
CA SER A 22 5.33 21.84 -2.27
C SER A 22 4.50 20.63 -1.83
N TRP A 23 5.13 19.54 -1.39
CA TRP A 23 4.41 18.33 -1.02
C TRP A 23 3.71 18.50 0.32
N ASN A 24 2.40 18.26 0.30
CA ASN A 24 1.63 18.09 1.52
C ASN A 24 1.59 16.60 1.88
N LEU A 25 2.28 16.22 2.97
CA LEU A 25 2.34 14.83 3.43
C LEU A 25 1.27 14.50 4.47
N HIS A 26 0.50 15.51 4.91
CA HIS A 26 -0.59 15.35 5.85
C HIS A 26 -1.93 15.09 5.15
N GLU A 27 -2.16 15.71 3.98
CA GLU A 27 -3.39 15.59 3.21
C GLU A 27 -3.14 15.49 1.68
N GLY A 28 -4.16 15.06 0.94
CA GLY A 28 -4.10 14.90 -0.51
C GLY A 28 -3.32 13.66 -0.98
N ASP A 29 -3.01 13.61 -2.28
CA ASP A 29 -2.46 12.41 -2.93
C ASP A 29 -1.15 11.91 -2.32
N ARG A 30 -0.27 12.83 -1.89
CA ARG A 30 1.03 12.47 -1.30
C ARG A 30 0.85 11.84 0.08
N ALA A 31 -0.10 12.30 0.88
CA ALA A 31 -0.47 11.65 2.14
C ALA A 31 -1.06 10.26 1.91
N VAL A 32 -1.92 10.10 0.89
CA VAL A 32 -2.46 8.79 0.49
C VAL A 32 -1.33 7.83 0.09
N MET A 33 -0.40 8.29 -0.73
CA MET A 33 0.77 7.51 -1.16
C MET A 33 1.67 7.15 0.03
N LEU A 34 1.90 8.07 0.96
CA LEU A 34 2.70 7.82 2.17
C LEU A 34 2.03 6.75 3.05
N ASN A 35 0.72 6.85 3.28
CA ASN A 35 -0.04 5.88 4.05
C ASN A 35 -0.06 4.50 3.38
N ALA A 36 -0.21 4.44 2.06
CA ALA A 36 -0.08 3.19 1.31
C ALA A 36 1.30 2.56 1.51
N TRP A 37 2.35 3.38 1.46
CA TRP A 37 3.73 2.94 1.63
C TRP A 37 4.05 2.41 3.03
N ARG A 38 3.51 3.05 4.08
CA ARG A 38 3.70 2.60 5.48
C ARG A 38 3.21 1.18 5.71
N ARG A 39 2.17 0.74 4.99
CA ARG A 39 1.59 -0.61 5.11
C ARG A 39 2.32 -1.69 4.32
N ARG A 40 3.29 -1.33 3.48
CA ARG A 40 3.95 -2.28 2.54
C ARG A 40 4.51 -3.52 3.21
N GLY A 41 5.08 -3.38 4.41
CA GLY A 41 5.69 -4.49 5.12
C GLY A 41 4.66 -5.55 5.48
N VAL A 42 3.52 -5.13 6.02
CA VAL A 42 2.40 -6.04 6.37
C VAL A 42 1.81 -6.67 5.12
N LEU A 43 1.60 -5.90 4.05
CA LEU A 43 1.00 -6.37 2.79
C LEU A 43 1.85 -7.45 2.09
N THR A 44 3.17 -7.43 2.28
CA THR A 44 4.11 -8.37 1.63
C THR A 44 4.47 -9.57 2.49
N THR A 45 3.87 -9.70 3.68
CA THR A 45 4.11 -10.85 4.57
C THR A 45 3.65 -12.18 3.94
N GLY A 46 4.39 -13.24 4.26
CA GLY A 46 4.13 -14.58 3.72
C GLY A 46 4.51 -14.74 2.26
N GLY A 47 5.38 -13.88 1.71
CA GLY A 47 5.88 -13.98 0.34
C GLY A 47 4.97 -13.34 -0.72
N ARG A 48 3.94 -12.60 -0.30
CA ARG A 48 3.07 -11.84 -1.21
C ARG A 48 3.84 -10.71 -1.89
N THR A 49 3.53 -10.46 -3.16
CA THR A 49 3.87 -9.18 -3.78
C THR A 49 2.97 -8.07 -3.24
N LEU A 50 3.34 -6.81 -3.46
CA LEU A 50 2.54 -5.68 -2.96
C LEU A 50 1.14 -5.66 -3.59
N ALA A 51 1.01 -6.02 -4.86
CA ALA A 51 -0.27 -6.13 -5.57
C ALA A 51 -1.14 -7.23 -4.92
N GLN A 52 -0.56 -8.40 -4.68
CA GLN A 52 -1.26 -9.52 -4.02
C GLN A 52 -1.70 -9.17 -2.60
N GLY A 53 -0.84 -8.49 -1.83
CA GLY A 53 -1.18 -7.97 -0.51
C GLY A 53 -2.37 -7.01 -0.53
N ALA A 54 -2.41 -6.09 -1.50
CA ALA A 54 -3.50 -5.15 -1.66
C ALA A 54 -4.84 -5.84 -2.00
N LEU A 55 -4.81 -6.86 -2.86
CA LEU A 55 -5.99 -7.68 -3.18
C LEU A 55 -6.46 -8.48 -1.95
N GLY A 56 -5.53 -9.09 -1.21
CA GLY A 56 -5.82 -9.77 0.05
C GLY A 56 -6.42 -8.85 1.11
N TRP A 57 -5.96 -7.61 1.18
CA TRP A 57 -6.53 -6.59 2.08
C TRP A 57 -7.97 -6.24 1.69
N LEU A 58 -8.24 -6.11 0.39
CA LEU A 58 -9.57 -5.82 -0.12
C LEU A 58 -10.56 -6.96 0.21
N TRP A 59 -10.16 -8.22 0.00
CA TRP A 59 -10.96 -9.40 0.35
C TRP A 59 -11.15 -9.60 1.86
N ALA A 60 -10.17 -9.20 2.67
CA ALA A 60 -10.32 -9.24 4.14
C ALA A 60 -11.28 -8.15 4.65
N ARG A 61 -11.36 -7.01 3.95
CA ARG A 61 -12.21 -5.87 4.32
C ARG A 61 -13.68 -6.08 3.93
N SER A 62 -13.95 -6.82 2.87
CA SER A 62 -15.29 -7.20 2.44
C SER A 62 -15.20 -8.57 1.81
N GLY A 63 -16.09 -9.51 2.15
CA GLY A 63 -15.98 -10.91 1.71
C GLY A 63 -16.31 -11.18 0.24
N ALA A 64 -16.71 -10.17 -0.54
CA ALA A 64 -17.23 -10.35 -1.90
C ALA A 64 -16.66 -9.44 -3.03
N PRO A 65 -15.60 -8.63 -2.88
CA PRO A 65 -15.12 -7.83 -4.00
C PRO A 65 -14.43 -8.71 -5.04
N ILE A 66 -14.87 -8.61 -6.29
CA ILE A 66 -14.15 -9.10 -7.47
C ILE A 66 -13.43 -7.89 -8.08
N PRO A 67 -12.15 -7.63 -7.71
CA PRO A 67 -11.44 -6.44 -8.16
C PRO A 67 -11.16 -6.50 -9.67
N ILE A 68 -11.54 -5.43 -10.37
CA ILE A 68 -11.10 -5.18 -11.74
C ILE A 68 -9.69 -4.59 -11.67
N THR A 69 -8.68 -5.43 -11.89
CA THR A 69 -7.27 -5.03 -11.84
C THR A 69 -6.77 -4.62 -13.22
N GLY A 70 -6.04 -3.51 -13.28
CA GLY A 70 -5.38 -3.08 -14.50
C GLY A 70 -4.09 -3.87 -14.75
N PHE A 71 -3.80 -4.19 -16.00
CA PHE A 71 -2.56 -4.83 -16.42
C PHE A 71 -2.19 -4.38 -17.84
N LYS A 72 -0.90 -4.41 -18.16
CA LYS A 72 -0.35 -4.17 -19.52
C LYS A 72 0.40 -5.38 -20.07
N THR A 73 0.71 -6.34 -19.21
CA THR A 73 1.54 -7.51 -19.53
C THR A 73 0.92 -8.77 -18.94
N VAL A 74 1.23 -9.92 -19.53
CA VAL A 74 0.76 -11.24 -19.03
C VAL A 74 1.28 -11.50 -17.62
N ALA A 75 2.55 -11.18 -17.33
CA ALA A 75 3.13 -11.36 -16.00
C ALA A 75 2.35 -10.62 -14.90
N GLN A 76 1.78 -9.45 -15.19
CA GLN A 76 0.93 -8.72 -14.23
C GLN A 76 -0.42 -9.41 -14.01
N VAL A 77 -0.99 -10.03 -15.04
CA VAL A 77 -2.20 -10.85 -14.90
C VAL A 77 -1.92 -12.06 -14.01
N GLU A 78 -0.81 -12.75 -14.27
CA GLU A 78 -0.38 -13.91 -13.49
C GLU A 78 -0.10 -13.54 -12.03
N GLU A 79 0.58 -12.41 -11.78
CA GLU A 79 0.81 -11.89 -10.43
C GLU A 79 -0.51 -11.61 -9.70
N ASN A 80 -1.44 -10.90 -10.35
CA ASN A 80 -2.74 -10.56 -9.77
C ASN A 80 -3.57 -11.82 -9.49
N ALA A 81 -3.63 -12.77 -10.43
CA ALA A 81 -4.33 -14.04 -10.25
C ALA A 81 -3.68 -14.90 -9.15
N GLY A 82 -2.36 -14.86 -9.01
CA GLY A 82 -1.61 -15.54 -7.96
C GLY A 82 -2.01 -15.13 -6.55
N ALA A 83 -2.63 -13.94 -6.37
CA ALA A 83 -3.18 -13.51 -5.07
C ALA A 83 -4.19 -14.52 -4.50
N LEU A 84 -4.91 -15.26 -5.35
CA LEU A 84 -5.89 -16.27 -4.92
C LEU A 84 -5.26 -17.42 -4.12
N GLN A 85 -3.98 -17.76 -4.37
CA GLN A 85 -3.26 -18.79 -3.62
C GLN A 85 -3.02 -18.37 -2.16
N PHE A 86 -2.97 -17.07 -1.92
CA PHE A 86 -2.75 -16.48 -0.61
C PHE A 86 -4.04 -16.15 0.12
N GLY A 87 -5.11 -15.83 -0.61
CA GLY A 87 -6.40 -15.44 -0.05
C GLY A 87 -6.38 -14.12 0.73
N PRO A 88 -7.44 -13.85 1.52
CA PRO A 88 -7.56 -12.67 2.36
C PRO A 88 -6.41 -12.52 3.36
N LEU A 89 -6.12 -11.29 3.76
CA LEU A 89 -5.23 -11.06 4.91
C LEU A 89 -5.87 -11.59 6.21
N MET A 90 -5.03 -12.11 7.09
CA MET A 90 -5.41 -12.56 8.43
C MET A 90 -5.86 -11.37 9.29
N THR A 91 -6.72 -11.63 10.26
CA THR A 91 -7.19 -10.62 11.23
C THR A 91 -6.04 -9.85 11.89
N GLU A 92 -4.94 -10.52 12.19
CA GLU A 92 -3.77 -9.86 12.80
C GLU A 92 -3.09 -8.87 11.85
N GLN A 93 -2.91 -9.23 10.58
CA GLN A 93 -2.37 -8.35 9.56
C GLN A 93 -3.30 -7.13 9.34
N MET A 94 -4.62 -7.34 9.41
CA MET A 94 -5.61 -6.25 9.34
C MET A 94 -5.49 -5.29 10.54
N ARG A 95 -5.33 -5.81 11.76
CA ARG A 95 -5.10 -4.98 12.96
C ARG A 95 -3.81 -4.16 12.87
N GLN A 96 -2.73 -4.76 12.38
CA GLN A 96 -1.46 -4.05 12.16
C GLN A 96 -1.63 -2.90 11.15
N ILE A 97 -2.35 -3.14 10.06
CA ILE A 97 -2.67 -2.11 9.06
C ILE A 97 -3.47 -0.95 9.66
N GLU A 98 -4.46 -1.24 10.51
CA GLU A 98 -5.26 -0.20 11.18
C GLU A 98 -4.41 0.64 12.12
N ALA A 99 -3.52 0.02 12.91
CA ALA A 99 -2.60 0.71 13.80
C ALA A 99 -1.69 1.69 13.03
N ILE A 100 -1.20 1.28 11.85
CA ILE A 100 -0.36 2.11 10.98
C ILE A 100 -1.13 3.29 10.36
N THR A 101 -2.44 3.13 10.13
CA THR A 101 -3.26 4.14 9.41
C THR A 101 -3.88 5.18 10.36
N ARG A 102 -4.00 4.88 11.65
CA ARG A 102 -4.56 5.81 12.66
C ARG A 102 -3.57 6.85 13.21
N THR A 103 -2.36 6.92 12.66
CA THR A 103 -1.28 7.86 13.03
C THR A 103 -1.09 8.93 11.98
#